data_AF-A0A2H9LJY6-F1
#
_entry.id   AF-A0A2H9LJY6-F1
#
_cell.length_a   1.000
_cell.length_b   1.000
_cell.length_c   1.000
_cell.angle_alpha   90.00
_cell.angle_beta   90.00
_cell.angle_gamma   90.00
#
_symmetry.space_group_name_H-M   'P 1'
#
loop_
_entity.id
_entity.type
_entity.pdbx_description
1 polymer ?
#
loop_
_entity_poly.entity_id
_entity_poly.type
_entity_poly.pdbx_seq_one_letter_code
_entity_poly.pdbx_strand_id
1 'polypeptide(L)'
;MQKKLRTLVDEVTYEDLYKMKADLDSGGIHLKKLIDGKIAQVENENIKVCATCGNPINLLTTRSYTLIFGPPDLRKQANFCAMDCLEYFVHNLKEMEKARIKRKPEEAKV
;
A
#
# COMPACT_ATOMS: atom_id res chain seq x y z
N MET A 1 -8.17 -3.10 -7.20
CA MET A 1 -8.55 -2.24 -6.06
C MET A 1 -10.07 -2.12 -5.92
N GLN A 2 -10.79 -1.67 -6.97
CA GLN A 2 -12.26 -1.49 -6.91
C GLN A 2 -13.07 -2.77 -6.61
N LYS A 3 -12.61 -3.95 -7.06
CA LYS A 3 -13.33 -5.22 -6.84
C LYS A 3 -13.48 -5.58 -5.36
N LYS A 4 -12.43 -5.42 -4.55
CA LYS A 4 -12.46 -5.75 -3.12
C LYS A 4 -13.33 -4.79 -2.32
N LEU A 5 -13.29 -3.50 -2.66
CA LEU A 5 -14.14 -2.50 -2.02
C LEU A 5 -15.62 -2.75 -2.33
N ARG A 6 -15.93 -3.16 -3.56
CA ARG A 6 -17.30 -3.50 -3.96
C ARG A 6 -17.85 -4.68 -3.16
N THR A 7 -17.06 -5.74 -2.97
CA THR A 7 -17.45 -6.88 -2.13
C THR A 7 -17.73 -6.47 -0.69
N LEU A 8 -16.93 -5.55 -0.13
CA LEU A 8 -17.20 -5.02 1.23
C LEU A 8 -18.50 -4.23 1.29
N VAL A 9 -18.83 -3.46 0.25
CA VAL A 9 -20.10 -2.73 0.18
C VAL A 9 -21.28 -3.70 0.05
N ASP A 10 -21.11 -4.81 -0.67
CA ASP A 10 -22.13 -5.84 -0.84
C ASP A 10 -22.43 -6.61 0.47
N GLU A 11 -21.49 -6.62 1.42
CA GLU A 11 -21.61 -7.27 2.74
C GLU A 11 -22.20 -6.36 3.83
N VAL A 12 -22.32 -5.05 3.58
CA VAL A 12 -22.83 -4.07 4.56
C VAL A 12 -24.36 -4.02 4.51
N THR A 13 -25.00 -3.87 5.67
CA THR A 13 -26.46 -3.81 5.76
C THR A 13 -27.02 -2.57 5.08
N TYR A 14 -28.26 -2.65 4.58
CA TYR A 14 -28.92 -1.51 3.92
C TYR A 14 -28.97 -0.25 4.81
N GLU A 15 -29.21 -0.43 6.12
CA GLU A 15 -29.28 0.67 7.07
C GLU A 15 -27.91 1.34 7.26
N ASP A 16 -26.84 0.55 7.37
CA ASP A 16 -25.48 1.06 7.51
C ASP A 16 -24.99 1.71 6.23
N LEU A 17 -25.35 1.19 5.06
CA LEU A 17 -25.08 1.84 3.76
C LEU A 17 -25.70 3.24 3.70
N TYR A 18 -26.93 3.41 4.22
CA TYR A 18 -27.58 4.71 4.28
C TYR A 18 -26.88 5.68 5.23
N LYS A 19 -26.43 5.20 6.40
CA LYS A 19 -25.66 5.98 7.37
C LYS A 19 -24.29 6.39 6.80
N MET A 20 -23.59 5.47 6.14
CA MET A 20 -22.32 5.73 5.48
C MET A 20 -22.48 6.76 4.36
N LYS A 21 -23.55 6.67 3.57
CA LYS A 21 -23.88 7.67 2.55
C LYS A 21 -24.12 9.04 3.17
N ALA A 22 -24.94 9.12 4.22
CA ALA A 22 -25.21 10.38 4.92
C ALA A 22 -23.93 11.00 5.52
N ASP A 23 -23.06 10.19 6.11
CA ASP A 23 -21.76 10.66 6.60
C ASP A 23 -20.90 11.21 5.46
N LEU A 24 -20.76 10.48 4.35
CA LEU A 24 -20.02 10.93 3.16
C LEU A 24 -20.57 12.23 2.58
N ASP A 25 -21.89 12.37 2.48
CA ASP A 25 -22.56 13.59 2.01
C ASP A 25 -22.32 14.78 2.95
N SER A 26 -22.11 14.51 4.24
CA SER A 26 -21.77 15.51 5.27
C SER A 26 -20.26 15.80 5.40
N GLY A 27 -19.43 15.22 4.54
CA GLY A 27 -17.97 15.41 4.53
C GLY A 27 -17.15 14.23 5.06
N GLY A 28 -17.78 13.10 5.40
CA GLY A 28 -17.13 11.83 5.71
C GLY A 28 -16.34 11.80 7.02
N ILE A 29 -16.73 12.62 8.00
CA ILE A 29 -15.95 12.84 9.22
C ILE A 29 -15.84 11.54 10.03
N HIS A 30 -16.94 10.81 10.18
CA HIS A 30 -16.96 9.58 10.97
C HIS A 30 -16.22 8.45 10.25
N LEU A 31 -16.45 8.29 8.95
CA LEU A 31 -15.76 7.29 8.14
C LEU A 31 -14.25 7.50 8.13
N LYS A 32 -13.82 8.76 7.97
CA LYS A 32 -12.41 9.13 8.00
C LYS A 32 -11.77 8.76 9.34
N LYS A 33 -12.40 9.13 10.45
CA LYS A 33 -11.90 8.80 11.79
C LYS A 33 -11.80 7.30 12.01
N LEU A 34 -12.73 6.52 11.48
CA LEU A 34 -12.73 5.06 11.56
C LEU A 34 -11.59 4.45 10.74
N ILE A 35 -11.36 4.93 9.52
CA ILE A 35 -10.25 4.50 8.66
C ILE A 35 -8.91 4.86 9.30
N ASP A 36 -8.74 6.11 9.74
CA ASP A 36 -7.53 6.61 10.40
C ASP A 36 -7.22 5.79 11.66
N GLY A 37 -8.24 5.51 12.48
CA GLY A 37 -8.11 4.66 13.66
C GLY A 37 -7.66 3.23 13.31
N LYS A 38 -8.17 2.66 12.21
CA LYS A 38 -7.75 1.31 11.78
C LYS A 38 -6.33 1.30 11.23
N ILE A 39 -5.91 2.33 10.50
CA ILE A 39 -4.53 2.49 10.03
C ILE A 39 -3.59 2.57 11.24
N ALA A 40 -3.91 3.45 12.20
CA ALA A 40 -3.11 3.61 13.42
C ALA A 40 -3.03 2.31 14.24
N GLN A 41 -4.11 1.52 14.30
CA GLN A 41 -4.08 0.20 14.94
C GLN A 41 -3.08 -0.73 14.25
N VAL A 42 -3.13 -0.84 12.92
CA VAL A 42 -2.23 -1.70 12.14
C VAL A 42 -0.76 -1.26 12.31
N GLU A 43 -0.52 0.05 12.33
CA GLU A 43 0.81 0.62 12.56
C GLU A 43 1.33 0.33 13.99
N ASN A 44 0.48 0.49 15.01
CA ASN A 44 0.82 0.24 16.41
C ASN A 44 1.05 -1.25 16.71
N GLU A 45 0.41 -2.16 15.98
CA GLU A 45 0.61 -3.61 16.12
C GLU A 45 1.93 -4.11 15.49
N ASN A 46 2.81 -3.23 15.00
CA ASN A 46 4.05 -3.55 14.28
C ASN A 46 3.83 -4.44 13.04
N ILE A 47 2.60 -4.50 12.53
CA ILE A 47 2.27 -5.28 11.35
C ILE A 47 2.88 -4.57 10.15
N LYS A 48 3.96 -5.12 9.61
CA LYS A 48 4.51 -4.63 8.34
C LYS A 48 3.53 -5.00 7.23
N VAL A 49 3.32 -4.12 6.28
CA VAL A 49 2.47 -4.41 5.11
C VAL A 49 3.35 -4.75 3.93
N CYS A 50 2.95 -5.74 3.13
CA CYS A 50 3.66 -6.07 1.91
C CYS A 50 3.59 -4.91 0.91
N ALA A 51 4.75 -4.41 0.49
CA ALA A 51 4.88 -3.32 -0.47
C ALA A 51 4.31 -3.64 -1.87
N THR A 52 4.07 -4.92 -2.17
CA THR A 52 3.55 -5.38 -3.46
C THR A 52 2.04 -5.64 -3.42
N CYS A 53 1.58 -6.48 -2.50
CA CYS A 53 0.19 -6.96 -2.49
C CYS A 53 -0.70 -6.33 -1.40
N GLY A 54 -0.11 -5.61 -0.44
CA GLY A 54 -0.83 -4.98 0.67
C GLY A 54 -1.26 -5.95 1.79
N ASN A 55 -0.87 -7.23 1.74
CA ASN A 55 -1.18 -8.16 2.82
C ASN A 55 -0.37 -7.83 4.09
N PRO A 56 -0.95 -8.04 5.29
CA PRO A 56 -0.22 -7.92 6.54
C PRO A 56 0.87 -9.00 6.62
N ILE A 57 2.03 -8.63 7.12
CA ILE A 57 3.21 -9.48 7.33
C ILE A 57 3.39 -9.60 8.84
N ASN A 58 3.22 -10.82 9.35
CA ASN A 58 3.59 -11.15 10.71
C ASN A 58 5.06 -11.59 10.73
N LEU A 59 5.92 -10.72 11.24
CA LEU A 59 7.38 -10.92 11.29
C LEU A 59 7.81 -12.09 12.20
N LEU A 60 6.94 -12.56 13.10
CA LEU A 60 7.25 -13.63 14.05
C LEU A 60 6.95 -15.04 13.51
N THR A 61 6.11 -15.15 12.49
CA THR A 61 5.55 -16.44 12.04
C THR A 61 5.72 -16.69 10.54
N THR A 62 5.94 -15.64 9.75
CA THR A 62 5.98 -15.76 8.29
C THR A 62 7.41 -15.56 7.78
N ARG A 63 7.85 -16.36 6.81
CA ARG A 63 9.09 -16.08 6.06
C ARG A 63 8.91 -14.78 5.27
N SER A 64 9.35 -13.67 5.84
CA SER A 64 9.28 -12.35 5.23
C SER A 64 10.60 -11.94 4.61
N TYR A 65 10.56 -11.11 3.56
CA TYR A 65 11.74 -10.51 2.96
C TYR A 65 11.71 -9.00 3.15
N THR A 66 12.88 -8.39 3.32
CA THR A 66 13.02 -6.95 3.52
C THR A 66 14.10 -6.41 2.59
N LEU A 67 13.79 -5.35 1.85
CA LEU A 67 14.73 -4.60 1.02
C LEU A 67 14.94 -3.21 1.64
N ILE A 68 16.20 -2.88 1.93
CA ILE A 68 16.61 -1.56 2.43
C ILE A 68 17.47 -0.90 1.35
N PHE A 69 17.12 0.33 0.94
CA PHE A 69 17.77 1.02 -0.17
C PHE A 69 17.77 2.54 0.02
N GLY A 70 18.73 3.22 -0.60
CA GLY A 70 18.96 4.66 -0.44
C GLY A 70 20.26 4.98 0.31
N PRO A 71 20.67 6.26 0.35
CA PRO A 71 21.87 6.67 1.07
C PRO A 71 21.67 6.49 2.59
N PRO A 72 22.76 6.48 3.38
CA PRO A 72 22.71 6.24 4.83
C PRO A 72 21.66 7.09 5.57
N ASP A 73 21.53 8.36 5.19
CA ASP A 73 20.63 9.32 5.84
C ASP A 73 19.18 9.28 5.32
N LEU A 74 18.92 8.60 4.20
CA LEU A 74 17.59 8.50 3.57
C LEU A 74 17.26 7.05 3.19
N ARG A 75 17.57 6.11 4.09
CA ARG A 75 17.21 4.70 3.89
C ARG A 75 15.70 4.55 3.84
N LYS A 76 15.22 3.90 2.78
CA LYS A 76 13.85 3.41 2.66
C LYS A 76 13.82 1.92 2.89
N GLN A 77 12.71 1.43 3.42
CA GLN A 77 12.49 0.01 3.70
C GLN A 77 11.21 -0.45 3.01
N ALA A 78 11.28 -1.59 2.31
CA ALA A 78 10.13 -2.30 1.76
C ALA A 78 10.10 -3.74 2.29
N ASN A 79 8.93 -4.22 2.72
CA ASN A 79 8.74 -5.56 3.26
C ASN A 79 7.86 -6.39 2.31
N PHE A 80 8.09 -7.69 2.25
CA PHE A 80 7.39 -8.61 1.33
C PHE A 80 6.95 -9.88 2.06
N CYS A 81 5.71 -10.30 1.83
CA CYS A 81 5.13 -11.48 2.46
C CYS A 81 5.67 -12.80 1.90
N ALA A 82 6.21 -12.78 0.67
CA ALA A 82 6.73 -13.95 -0.02
C ALA A 82 7.71 -13.54 -1.14
N MET A 83 8.43 -14.53 -1.67
CA MET A 83 9.47 -14.33 -2.68
C MET A 83 8.92 -13.79 -4.00
N ASP A 84 7.75 -14.26 -4.42
CA ASP A 84 7.03 -13.80 -5.62
C ASP A 84 6.73 -12.28 -5.57
N CYS A 85 6.31 -11.79 -4.40
CA CYS A 85 6.06 -10.37 -4.18
C CYS A 85 7.32 -9.53 -4.27
N LEU A 86 8.46 -10.04 -3.78
CA LEU A 86 9.77 -9.41 -3.93
C LEU A 86 10.22 -9.41 -5.39
N GLU A 87 10.12 -10.54 -6.09
CA GLU A 87 10.52 -10.67 -7.50
C GLU A 87 9.74 -9.70 -8.38
N TYR A 88 8.41 -9.66 -8.23
CA TYR A 88 7.55 -8.72 -8.95
C TYR A 88 7.94 -7.26 -8.69
N PHE A 89 8.25 -6.91 -7.44
CA PHE A 89 8.68 -5.57 -7.08
C PHE A 89 10.00 -5.20 -7.75
N VAL A 90 11.00 -6.09 -7.70
CA VAL A 90 12.32 -5.86 -8.32
C VAL A 90 12.21 -5.77 -9.84
N HIS A 91 11.36 -6.58 -10.46
CA HIS A 91 11.08 -6.51 -11.89
C HIS A 91 10.55 -5.12 -12.29
N ASN A 92 9.51 -4.63 -11.58
CA ASN A 92 8.96 -3.31 -11.85
C ASN A 92 9.96 -2.18 -11.62
N LEU A 93 10.79 -2.30 -10.58
CA LEU A 93 11.85 -1.33 -10.31
C LEU A 93 12.86 -1.25 -11.46
N LYS A 94 13.25 -2.40 -12.03
CA LYS A 94 14.12 -2.46 -13.22
C LYS A 94 13.49 -1.78 -14.43
N GLU A 95 12.21 -2.00 -14.68
CA GLU A 95 11.50 -1.37 -15.80
C GLU A 95 11.39 0.15 -15.62
N MET A 96 11.13 0.61 -14.39
CA MET A 96 11.13 2.05 -14.07
C MET A 96 12.51 2.69 -14.31
N GLU A 97 13.59 2.02 -13.92
CA GLU A 97 14.95 2.55 -14.15
C GLU A 97 15.30 2.57 -15.64
N LYS A 98 14.93 1.54 -16.41
CA LYS A 98 15.08 1.54 -17.88
C LYS A 98 14.32 2.71 -18.52
N ALA A 99 13.08 2.96 -18.08
CA ALA A 99 12.30 4.10 -18.55
C ALA A 99 12.94 5.44 -18.18
N ARG A 100 13.55 5.55 -16.99
CA ARG A 100 14.30 6.75 -16.56
C ARG A 100 15.53 7.00 -17.44
N ILE A 101 16.29 5.96 -17.75
CA ILE A 101 17.47 6.05 -18.63
C ILE A 101 17.07 6.46 -20.05
N LYS A 102 15.96 5.95 -20.59
CA LYS A 102 15.45 6.31 -21.92
C LYS A 102 15.00 7.78 -22.04
N ARG A 103 14.67 8.45 -20.94
CA ARG A 103 14.27 9.89 -20.94
C ARG A 103 15.45 10.86 -20.87
N LYS A 104 16.60 10.43 -20.34
CA LYS A 104 17.83 11.24 -20.26
C LYS A 104 18.58 11.55 -21.59
N PRO A 105 18.38 10.89 -22.75
CA PRO A 105 19.19 11.20 -23.93
C PRO A 105 18.82 12.51 -24.64
N GLU A 106 17.62 13.08 -24.42
CA GLU A 106 17.17 14.29 -25.13
C GLU A 106 17.44 15.61 -24.41
N GLU A 107 17.57 15.60 -23.07
CA GLU A 107 17.79 16.84 -22.28
C GLU A 107 19.26 17.29 -22.23
N ALA A 108 20.19 16.57 -22.89
CA ALA A 108 21.62 16.92 -22.95
C ALA A 108 22.03 17.70 -24.20
N LYS A 109 21.07 18.18 -25.00
CA LYS A 109 21.32 19.04 -26.17
C LYS A 109 20.60 20.39 -26.02
N VAL A 110 21.02 21.20 -25.05
CA VAL A 110 20.77 22.65 -25.02
C VAL A 110 22.04 23.35 -24.59
#